data_AF-A0A940PA60-F1
#
_entry.id   AF-A0A940PA60-F1
#
_cell.length_a   1.000
_cell.length_b   1.000
_cell.length_c   1.000
_cell.angle_alpha   90.00
_cell.angle_beta   90.00
_cell.angle_gamma   90.00
#
_symmetry.space_group_name_H-M   'P 1'
#
loop_
_entity.id
_entity.type
_entity.pdbx_description
1 polymer ?
#
loop_
_entity_poly.entity_id
_entity_poly.type
_entity_poly.pdbx_seq_one_letter_code
_entity_poly.pdbx_strand_id
1 'polypeptide(L)'
;MKLLRLWRQYDSIKAAVMLFVSAVILIGYCMHAAAGYAVILRTPTEYICTLPKDADTLLLRLAQNDSVTGYCRQKKSALMQDDRTLTVTQLSAAYLSDCYGITEQGRMIFANAAAFSAFCGDTEQSSVQVRGTLDGRPYAAEIIRTDTLPDGSPLAVMTASAAELHDASELRICMTEPDAAALEQLGLHIVNPEVQLAAEYEKQLVLQRIRLGALAALLSCIAAAAFLQLYRTQTKS
;
A
#
# COMPACT_ATOMS: atom_id res chain seq x y z
N MET A 1 42.12 -6.85 21.26
CA MET A 1 43.30 -7.54 20.67
C MET A 1 43.21 -9.08 20.60
N LYS A 2 42.59 -9.79 21.56
CA LYS A 2 42.43 -11.27 21.49
C LYS A 2 41.59 -11.77 20.30
N LEU A 3 40.49 -11.07 19.97
CA LEU A 3 39.62 -11.38 18.82
C LEU A 3 40.37 -11.35 17.48
N LEU A 4 41.23 -10.34 17.25
CA LEU A 4 42.05 -10.23 16.04
C LEU A 4 43.10 -11.35 15.91
N ARG A 5 43.64 -11.86 17.03
CA ARG A 5 44.55 -13.03 17.02
C ARG A 5 43.81 -14.31 16.69
N LEU A 6 42.64 -14.52 17.30
CA LEU A 6 41.77 -15.69 17.05
C LEU A 6 41.26 -15.73 15.60
N TRP A 7 40.89 -14.58 15.06
CA TRP A 7 40.41 -14.43 13.68
C TRP A 7 41.49 -14.78 12.65
N ARG A 8 42.79 -14.66 12.99
CA ARG A 8 43.90 -14.99 12.08
C ARG A 8 44.25 -16.48 12.06
N GLN A 9 43.87 -17.24 13.10
CA GLN A 9 44.26 -18.64 13.30
C GLN A 9 43.14 -19.66 13.04
N TYR A 10 41.86 -19.31 13.22
CA TYR A 10 40.77 -20.29 13.20
C TYR A 10 39.66 -19.93 12.21
N ASP A 11 39.50 -20.76 11.17
CA ASP A 11 38.46 -20.60 10.16
C ASP A 11 37.05 -20.82 10.73
N SER A 12 36.90 -21.62 11.80
CA SER A 12 35.63 -21.81 12.52
C SER A 12 35.11 -20.52 13.18
N ILE A 13 36.01 -19.69 13.71
CA ILE A 13 35.64 -18.38 14.28
C ILE A 13 35.24 -17.41 13.17
N LYS A 14 35.95 -17.42 12.03
CA LYS A 14 35.56 -16.61 10.87
C LYS A 14 34.18 -16.99 10.37
N ALA A 15 33.91 -18.30 10.22
CA ALA A 15 32.62 -18.82 9.80
C ALA A 15 31.50 -18.42 10.77
N ALA A 16 31.71 -18.58 12.08
CA ALA A 16 30.73 -18.16 13.09
C ALA A 16 30.43 -16.66 13.04
N VAL A 17 31.45 -15.82 12.87
CA VAL A 17 31.26 -14.36 12.74
C VAL A 17 30.51 -14.00 11.45
N MET A 18 30.86 -14.62 10.31
CA MET A 18 30.14 -14.39 9.05
C MET A 18 28.66 -14.79 9.18
N LEU A 19 28.38 -15.96 9.74
CA LEU A 19 27.01 -16.44 9.96
C LEU A 19 26.22 -15.52 10.90
N PHE A 20 26.87 -14.99 11.93
CA PHE A 20 26.23 -14.02 12.83
C PHE A 20 25.91 -12.70 12.10
N VAL A 21 26.83 -12.18 11.30
CA VAL A 21 26.59 -10.97 10.48
C VAL A 21 25.47 -11.22 9.47
N SER A 22 25.45 -12.37 8.80
CA SER A 22 24.36 -12.76 7.91
C SER A 22 23.01 -12.82 8.65
N ALA A 23 22.97 -13.37 9.87
CA ALA A 23 21.76 -13.40 10.68
C ALA A 23 21.25 -11.98 11.00
N VAL A 24 22.14 -11.05 11.37
CA VAL A 24 21.78 -9.65 11.63
C VAL A 24 21.19 -8.98 10.39
N ILE A 25 21.81 -9.18 9.21
CA ILE A 25 21.30 -8.64 7.95
C ILE A 25 19.91 -9.20 7.62
N LEU A 26 19.72 -10.51 7.78
CA LEU A 26 18.44 -11.17 7.53
C LEU A 26 17.35 -10.70 8.49
N ILE A 27 17.67 -10.48 9.77
CA ILE A 27 16.74 -9.91 10.75
C ILE A 27 16.34 -8.50 10.33
N GLY A 28 17.31 -7.65 9.96
CA GLY A 28 17.04 -6.29 9.47
C GLY A 28 16.13 -6.29 8.24
N TYR A 29 16.39 -7.18 7.28
CA TYR A 29 15.52 -7.39 6.13
C TYR A 29 14.09 -7.81 6.53
N CYS A 30 13.95 -8.76 7.46
CA CYS A 30 12.64 -9.20 7.94
C CYS A 30 11.87 -8.08 8.63
N MET A 31 12.55 -7.25 9.43
CA MET A 31 11.92 -6.09 10.07
C MET A 31 11.41 -5.08 9.04
N HIS A 32 12.21 -4.78 8.02
CA HIS A 32 11.81 -3.87 6.94
C HIS A 32 10.63 -4.43 6.14
N ALA A 33 10.69 -5.71 5.76
CA ALA A 33 9.59 -6.38 5.05
C ALA A 33 8.32 -6.47 5.90
N ALA A 34 8.44 -6.72 7.22
CA ALA A 34 7.30 -6.73 8.14
C ALA A 34 6.67 -5.34 8.31
N ALA A 35 7.48 -4.28 8.32
CA ALA A 35 6.97 -2.90 8.30
C ALA A 35 6.16 -2.63 7.02
N GLY A 36 6.67 -3.02 5.85
CA GLY A 36 5.93 -2.93 4.60
C GLY A 36 4.63 -3.75 4.60
N TYR A 37 4.68 -4.99 5.13
CA TYR A 37 3.50 -5.83 5.27
C TYR A 37 2.44 -5.21 6.21
N ALA A 38 2.87 -4.53 7.28
CA ALA A 38 1.96 -3.84 8.18
C ALA A 38 1.24 -2.66 7.50
N VAL A 39 1.89 -1.98 6.55
CA VAL A 39 1.24 -0.96 5.71
C VAL A 39 0.19 -1.60 4.81
N ILE A 40 0.52 -2.71 4.14
CA ILE A 40 -0.42 -3.47 3.27
C ILE A 40 -1.65 -3.96 4.06
N LEU A 41 -1.49 -4.31 5.33
CA LEU A 41 -2.60 -4.73 6.19
C LEU A 41 -3.52 -3.58 6.62
N ARG A 42 -2.99 -2.35 6.64
CA ARG A 42 -3.75 -1.15 7.03
C ARG A 42 -4.42 -0.46 5.85
N THR A 43 -3.97 -0.74 4.63
CA THR A 43 -4.63 -0.24 3.42
C THR A 43 -6.02 -0.86 3.26
N PRO A 44 -7.08 -0.05 3.09
CA PRO A 44 -8.42 -0.56 2.87
C PRO A 44 -8.47 -1.44 1.62
N THR A 45 -9.25 -2.53 1.69
CA THR A 45 -9.44 -3.41 0.53
C THR A 45 -10.49 -2.79 -0.36
N GLU A 46 -10.06 -2.23 -1.49
CA GLU A 46 -10.95 -1.49 -2.39
C GLU A 46 -11.08 -2.16 -3.76
N TYR A 47 -12.31 -2.35 -4.20
CA TYR A 47 -12.67 -2.86 -5.51
C TYR A 47 -13.27 -1.75 -6.37
N ILE A 48 -12.88 -1.74 -7.65
CA ILE A 48 -13.49 -0.88 -8.66
C ILE A 48 -14.32 -1.77 -9.56
N CYS A 49 -15.62 -1.51 -9.60
CA CYS A 49 -16.58 -2.26 -10.39
C CYS A 49 -17.24 -1.36 -11.45
N THR A 50 -17.67 -1.94 -12.56
CA THR A 50 -18.54 -1.23 -13.51
C THR A 50 -19.91 -1.04 -12.88
N LEU A 51 -20.46 0.17 -12.99
CA LEU A 51 -21.80 0.46 -12.50
C LEU A 51 -22.85 -0.14 -13.46
N PRO A 52 -23.70 -1.09 -13.02
CA PRO A 52 -24.73 -1.66 -13.88
C PRO A 52 -25.88 -0.68 -14.09
N LYS A 53 -26.71 -0.91 -15.13
CA LYS A 53 -27.86 -0.06 -15.45
C LYS A 53 -28.89 0.07 -14.31
N ASP A 54 -29.04 -0.99 -13.50
CA ASP A 54 -29.95 -1.03 -12.35
C ASP A 54 -29.24 -0.72 -11.02
N ALA A 55 -28.31 0.24 -11.05
CA ALA A 55 -27.42 0.58 -9.94
C ALA A 55 -28.13 0.79 -8.60
N ASP A 56 -29.27 1.48 -8.59
CA ASP A 56 -29.88 1.94 -7.33
C ASP A 56 -30.38 0.77 -6.46
N THR A 57 -30.89 -0.30 -7.06
CA THR A 57 -31.28 -1.52 -6.34
C THR A 57 -30.07 -2.29 -5.81
N LEU A 58 -28.95 -2.26 -6.53
CA LEU A 58 -27.71 -2.90 -6.13
C LEU A 58 -27.05 -2.12 -4.98
N LEU A 59 -27.04 -0.79 -5.03
CA LEU A 59 -26.51 0.07 -3.97
C LEU A 59 -27.25 -0.17 -2.64
N LEU A 60 -28.57 -0.41 -2.69
CA LEU A 60 -29.35 -0.81 -1.52
C LEU A 60 -28.90 -2.16 -0.94
N ARG A 61 -28.58 -3.15 -1.79
CA ARG A 61 -28.05 -4.45 -1.34
C ARG A 61 -26.65 -4.34 -0.77
N LEU A 62 -25.79 -3.50 -1.36
CA LEU A 62 -24.46 -3.22 -0.82
C LEU A 62 -24.55 -2.58 0.57
N ALA A 63 -25.49 -1.67 0.78
CA ALA A 63 -25.71 -1.05 2.08
C ALA A 63 -26.16 -2.03 3.18
N GLN A 64 -26.68 -3.21 2.80
CA GLN A 64 -27.11 -4.27 3.72
C GLN A 64 -26.04 -5.34 3.94
N ASN A 65 -24.91 -5.26 3.23
CA ASN A 65 -23.85 -6.24 3.32
C ASN A 65 -22.83 -5.82 4.40
N ASP A 66 -22.77 -6.58 5.49
CA ASP A 66 -21.88 -6.32 6.63
C ASP A 66 -20.39 -6.32 6.26
N SER A 67 -20.00 -6.95 5.15
CA SER A 67 -18.62 -6.96 4.65
C SER A 67 -18.22 -5.68 3.92
N VAL A 68 -19.18 -4.82 3.55
CA VAL A 68 -18.96 -3.55 2.84
C VAL A 68 -18.87 -2.42 3.86
N THR A 69 -17.70 -1.80 3.96
CA THR A 69 -17.45 -0.67 4.88
C THR A 69 -17.83 0.67 4.26
N GLY A 70 -17.85 0.75 2.92
CA GLY A 70 -18.28 1.94 2.20
C GLY A 70 -18.35 1.70 0.70
N TYR A 71 -19.14 2.51 0.00
CA TYR A 71 -19.18 2.49 -1.47
C TYR A 71 -19.42 3.90 -2.01
N CYS A 72 -18.93 4.15 -3.23
CA CYS A 72 -19.06 5.43 -3.88
C CYS A 72 -18.99 5.30 -5.39
N ARG A 73 -19.91 5.96 -6.10
CA ARG A 73 -19.72 6.22 -7.53
C ARG A 73 -18.43 7.02 -7.69
N GLN A 74 -17.56 6.65 -8.64
CA GLN A 74 -16.31 7.36 -8.85
C GLN A 74 -16.20 7.88 -10.27
N LYS A 75 -15.56 9.03 -10.42
CA LYS A 75 -15.24 9.63 -11.70
C LYS A 75 -13.77 10.01 -11.71
N LYS A 76 -13.09 9.78 -12.83
CA LYS A 76 -11.70 10.20 -13.01
C LYS A 76 -11.69 11.50 -13.79
N SER A 77 -10.99 12.49 -13.26
CA SER A 77 -10.75 13.77 -13.91
C SER A 77 -9.25 13.97 -14.12
N ALA A 78 -8.88 14.63 -15.21
CA ALA A 78 -7.50 14.99 -15.47
C ALA A 78 -7.25 16.43 -15.01
N LEU A 79 -6.41 16.59 -13.98
CA LEU A 79 -5.84 17.87 -13.61
C LEU A 79 -4.57 18.09 -14.43
N MET A 80 -4.56 19.16 -15.22
CA MET A 80 -3.40 19.57 -16.03
C MET A 80 -2.86 20.91 -15.55
N GLN A 81 -1.55 20.97 -15.32
CA GLN A 81 -0.82 22.20 -15.05
C GLN A 81 0.47 22.17 -15.87
N ASP A 82 0.63 23.14 -16.76
CA ASP A 82 1.74 23.18 -17.72
C ASP A 82 1.83 21.83 -18.49
N ASP A 83 2.98 21.15 -18.44
CA ASP A 83 3.19 19.83 -19.07
C ASP A 83 2.88 18.65 -18.14
N ARG A 84 2.35 18.88 -16.94
CA ARG A 84 2.08 17.84 -15.93
C ARG A 84 0.60 17.48 -15.93
N THR A 85 0.31 16.19 -15.81
CA THR A 85 -1.06 15.66 -15.69
C THR A 85 -1.15 14.78 -14.44
N LEU A 86 -2.16 15.01 -13.62
CA LEU A 86 -2.55 14.18 -12.49
C LEU A 86 -3.96 13.65 -12.72
N THR A 87 -4.12 12.34 -12.64
CA THR A 87 -5.46 11.74 -12.60
C THR A 87 -6.00 11.86 -11.19
N VAL A 88 -7.12 12.55 -11.04
CA VAL A 88 -7.79 12.76 -9.75
C VAL A 88 -9.10 11.98 -9.73
N THR A 89 -9.28 11.16 -8.70
CA THR A 89 -10.50 10.38 -8.48
C THR A 89 -11.48 11.20 -7.65
N GLN A 90 -12.61 11.53 -8.24
CA GLN A 90 -13.72 12.20 -7.59
C GLN A 90 -14.55 11.20 -6.79
N LEU A 91 -14.72 11.48 -5.50
CA LEU A 91 -15.43 10.63 -4.54
C LEU A 91 -16.36 11.48 -3.66
N SER A 92 -17.38 10.86 -3.08
CA SER A 92 -18.27 11.53 -2.14
C SER A 92 -17.54 11.84 -0.83
N ALA A 93 -17.94 12.94 -0.18
CA ALA A 93 -17.38 13.33 1.11
C ALA A 93 -17.53 12.24 2.18
N ALA A 94 -18.66 11.52 2.18
CA ALA A 94 -18.90 10.41 3.10
C ALA A 94 -17.87 9.28 2.90
N TYR A 95 -17.62 8.87 1.65
CA TYR A 95 -16.64 7.83 1.37
C TYR A 95 -15.22 8.22 1.78
N LEU A 96 -14.81 9.47 1.51
CA LEU A 96 -13.50 9.98 1.92
C LEU A 96 -13.34 9.98 3.45
N SER A 97 -14.38 10.38 4.18
CA SER A 97 -14.41 10.34 5.64
C SER A 97 -14.34 8.91 6.16
N ASP A 98 -15.20 8.02 5.67
CA ASP A 98 -15.37 6.68 6.24
C ASP A 98 -14.22 5.73 5.87
N CYS A 99 -13.69 5.84 4.65
CA CYS A 99 -12.64 4.93 4.15
C CYS A 99 -11.22 5.48 4.32
N TYR A 100 -11.04 6.81 4.31
CA TYR A 100 -9.71 7.43 4.40
C TYR A 100 -9.55 8.38 5.60
N GLY A 101 -10.56 8.55 6.45
CA GLY A 101 -10.50 9.50 7.58
C GLY A 101 -10.39 10.96 7.15
N ILE A 102 -10.75 11.27 5.91
CA ILE A 102 -10.61 12.60 5.32
C ILE A 102 -11.92 13.37 5.52
N THR A 103 -11.91 14.34 6.42
CA THR A 103 -13.03 15.27 6.64
C THR A 103 -12.68 16.64 6.08
N GLU A 104 -13.37 17.12 5.04
CA GLU A 104 -12.90 18.32 4.34
C GLU A 104 -13.94 19.38 4.00
N GLN A 105 -13.44 20.60 3.80
CA GLN A 105 -14.16 21.82 3.42
C GLN A 105 -13.39 22.54 2.30
N GLY A 106 -14.03 22.77 1.15
CA GLY A 106 -13.46 23.59 0.06
C GLY A 106 -12.95 22.78 -1.14
N ARG A 107 -12.06 23.38 -1.94
CA ARG A 107 -11.48 22.79 -3.16
C ARG A 107 -10.06 22.30 -2.87
N MET A 108 -9.93 21.08 -2.37
CA MET A 108 -8.63 20.45 -2.16
C MET A 108 -8.54 19.10 -2.87
N ILE A 109 -7.31 18.66 -3.10
CA ILE A 109 -6.97 17.37 -3.71
C ILE A 109 -6.01 16.68 -2.77
N PHE A 110 -6.38 15.51 -2.27
CA PHE A 110 -5.48 14.69 -1.47
C PHE A 110 -4.72 13.75 -2.37
N ALA A 111 -3.41 13.69 -2.20
CA ALA A 111 -2.55 12.78 -2.93
C ALA A 111 -1.71 11.97 -1.96
N ASN A 112 -1.50 10.69 -2.28
CA ASN A 112 -0.46 9.92 -1.60
C ASN A 112 0.92 10.45 -2.00
N ALA A 113 1.97 9.98 -1.31
CA ALA A 113 3.33 10.46 -1.54
C ALA A 113 3.76 10.31 -3.01
N ALA A 114 3.40 9.21 -3.66
CA ALA A 114 3.76 8.94 -5.05
C ALA A 114 3.08 9.91 -6.05
N ALA A 115 1.77 10.14 -5.91
CA ALA A 115 1.05 11.09 -6.77
C ALA A 115 1.48 12.55 -6.51
N PHE A 116 1.74 12.89 -5.24
CA PHE A 116 2.19 14.22 -4.86
C PHE A 116 3.57 14.52 -5.44
N SER A 117 4.55 13.62 -5.26
CA SER A 117 5.89 13.78 -5.83
C SER A 117 5.87 13.83 -7.35
N ALA A 118 5.07 12.98 -8.01
CA ALA A 118 4.97 12.95 -9.47
C ALA A 118 4.42 14.27 -10.06
N PHE A 119 3.47 14.93 -9.38
CA PHE A 119 2.82 16.14 -9.90
C PHE A 119 3.43 17.44 -9.35
N CYS A 120 3.68 17.52 -8.05
CA CYS A 120 4.22 18.72 -7.39
C CYS A 120 5.75 18.75 -7.38
N GLY A 121 6.42 17.60 -7.57
CA GLY A 121 7.86 17.42 -7.41
C GLY A 121 8.24 16.97 -5.99
N ASP A 122 9.50 16.58 -5.81
CA ASP A 122 10.04 16.25 -4.50
C ASP A 122 10.25 17.53 -3.69
N THR A 123 9.23 17.86 -2.87
CA THR A 123 9.27 18.99 -1.95
C THR A 123 9.09 18.49 -0.51
N GLU A 124 9.70 19.20 0.44
CA GLU A 124 9.42 18.96 1.86
C GLU A 124 8.03 19.47 2.29
N GLN A 125 7.38 20.31 1.46
CA GLN A 125 6.06 20.83 1.73
C GLN A 125 5.01 19.72 1.66
N SER A 126 4.08 19.74 2.61
CA SER A 126 2.95 18.82 2.66
C SER A 126 1.73 19.33 1.87
N SER A 127 1.75 20.58 1.40
CA SER A 127 0.70 21.10 0.52
C SER A 127 1.23 22.14 -0.47
N VAL A 128 0.59 22.22 -1.63
CA VAL A 128 0.95 23.14 -2.72
C VAL A 128 -0.32 23.70 -3.36
N GLN A 129 -0.36 25.03 -3.54
CA GLN A 129 -1.43 25.69 -4.29
C GLN A 129 -1.18 25.52 -5.79
N VAL A 130 -2.19 25.02 -6.50
CA VAL A 130 -2.12 24.72 -7.93
C VAL A 130 -3.19 25.52 -8.68
N ARG A 131 -2.79 26.07 -9.84
CA ARG A 131 -3.69 26.66 -10.83
C ARG A 131 -3.45 25.97 -12.16
N GLY A 132 -4.50 25.42 -12.74
CA GLY A 132 -4.42 24.65 -13.97
C GLY A 132 -5.80 24.50 -14.60
N THR A 133 -6.00 23.37 -15.28
CA THR A 133 -7.30 22.98 -15.81
C THR A 133 -7.71 21.60 -15.30
N LEU A 134 -8.97 21.45 -14.92
CA LEU A 134 -9.58 20.17 -14.60
C LEU A 134 -10.57 19.83 -15.71
N ASP A 135 -10.30 18.74 -16.43
CA ASP A 135 -11.08 18.34 -17.62
C ASP A 135 -11.25 19.50 -18.63
N GLY A 136 -10.17 20.27 -18.82
CA GLY A 136 -10.12 21.42 -19.73
C GLY A 136 -10.75 22.72 -19.22
N ARG A 137 -11.26 22.75 -17.97
CA ARG A 137 -11.84 23.97 -17.36
C ARG A 137 -10.87 24.59 -16.34
N PRO A 138 -10.75 25.93 -16.27
CA PRO A 138 -9.90 26.57 -15.28
C PRO A 138 -10.21 26.09 -13.85
N TYR A 139 -9.19 25.63 -13.15
CA TYR A 139 -9.31 25.07 -11.81
C TYR A 139 -8.17 25.55 -10.92
N ALA A 140 -8.50 25.85 -9.68
CA ALA A 140 -7.55 26.22 -8.65
C ALA A 140 -7.91 25.46 -7.37
N ALA A 141 -6.92 24.78 -6.81
CA ALA A 141 -7.06 23.97 -5.61
C ALA A 141 -5.73 23.88 -4.86
N GLU A 142 -5.83 23.47 -3.60
CA GLU A 142 -4.68 23.02 -2.83
C GLU A 142 -4.50 21.51 -3.02
N ILE A 143 -3.31 21.06 -3.37
CA ILE A 143 -2.95 19.64 -3.32
C ILE A 143 -2.27 19.38 -1.99
N ILE A 144 -2.76 18.39 -1.24
CA ILE A 144 -2.27 18.00 0.09
C ILE A 144 -1.71 16.58 0.01
N ARG A 145 -0.47 16.40 0.45
CA ARG A 145 0.11 15.08 0.67
C ARG A 145 -0.47 14.49 1.95
N THR A 146 -1.06 13.30 1.86
CA THR A 146 -1.60 12.58 3.02
C THR A 146 -1.08 11.16 3.10
N ASP A 147 -0.87 10.69 4.32
CA ASP A 147 -0.47 9.31 4.64
C ASP A 147 -1.70 8.40 4.86
N THR A 148 -2.91 8.94 4.73
CA THR A 148 -4.16 8.17 4.87
C THR A 148 -4.58 7.45 3.60
N LEU A 149 -4.03 7.83 2.45
CA LEU A 149 -4.28 7.19 1.18
C LEU A 149 -3.33 5.98 0.95
N PRO A 150 -3.76 4.94 0.23
CA PRO A 150 -2.90 3.80 -0.08
C PRO A 150 -1.62 4.17 -0.84
N ASP A 151 -0.46 3.66 -0.38
CA ASP A 151 0.86 3.97 -0.97
C ASP A 151 1.28 3.08 -2.15
N GLY A 152 0.46 2.10 -2.56
CA GLY A 152 0.83 1.11 -3.58
C GLY A 152 0.94 1.65 -5.01
N SER A 153 0.17 2.68 -5.36
CA SER A 153 0.17 3.29 -6.69
C SER A 153 -0.20 4.77 -6.58
N PRO A 154 0.29 5.67 -7.46
CA PRO A 154 -0.09 7.08 -7.43
C PRO A 154 -1.62 7.24 -7.40
N LEU A 155 -2.13 7.82 -6.30
CA LEU A 155 -3.54 8.06 -6.11
C LEU A 155 -3.74 9.49 -5.64
N ALA A 156 -4.58 10.22 -6.36
CA ALA A 156 -5.13 11.49 -5.92
C ALA A 156 -6.65 11.42 -5.89
N VAL A 157 -7.25 12.00 -4.86
CA VAL A 157 -8.70 12.03 -4.65
C VAL A 157 -9.17 13.45 -4.37
N MET A 158 -10.40 13.77 -4.76
CA MET A 158 -11.08 15.01 -4.40
C MET A 158 -12.55 14.75 -4.08
N THR A 159 -13.16 15.66 -3.33
CA THR A 159 -14.59 15.60 -3.05
C THR A 159 -15.40 16.00 -4.29
N ALA A 160 -16.45 15.24 -4.58
CA ALA A 160 -17.45 15.56 -5.60
C ALA A 160 -18.87 15.44 -5.05
N SER A 161 -19.76 16.27 -5.60
CA SER A 161 -21.18 16.25 -5.29
C SER A 161 -21.88 15.06 -5.93
N ALA A 162 -23.05 14.68 -5.39
CA ALA A 162 -23.87 13.62 -5.96
C ALA A 162 -24.28 13.90 -7.42
N ALA A 163 -24.42 15.18 -7.78
CA ALA A 163 -24.74 15.59 -9.16
C ALA A 163 -23.56 15.34 -10.12
N GLU A 164 -22.33 15.61 -9.69
CA GLU A 164 -21.11 15.37 -10.50
C GLU A 164 -20.80 13.88 -10.68
N LEU A 165 -21.22 13.06 -9.72
CA LEU A 165 -21.05 11.60 -9.74
C LEU A 165 -22.24 10.86 -10.37
N HIS A 166 -23.29 11.56 -10.79
CA HIS A 166 -24.51 10.91 -11.29
C HIS A 166 -24.26 10.10 -12.57
N ASP A 167 -23.38 10.61 -13.45
CA ASP A 167 -23.00 10.00 -14.73
C ASP A 167 -21.79 9.06 -14.64
N ALA A 168 -21.32 8.76 -13.43
CA ALA A 168 -20.20 7.86 -13.22
C ALA A 168 -20.51 6.42 -13.71
N SER A 169 -19.59 5.86 -14.48
CA SER A 169 -19.66 4.47 -14.96
C SER A 169 -18.98 3.46 -14.03
N GLU A 170 -18.29 3.94 -12.99
CA GLU A 170 -17.52 3.12 -12.07
C GLU A 170 -18.04 3.28 -10.63
N LEU A 171 -18.02 2.18 -9.89
CA LEU A 171 -18.35 2.10 -8.47
C LEU A 171 -17.10 1.64 -7.72
N ARG A 172 -16.65 2.43 -6.76
CA ARG A 172 -15.63 2.03 -5.79
C ARG A 172 -16.31 1.45 -4.55
N ILE A 173 -15.82 0.32 -4.07
CA ILE A 173 -16.36 -0.40 -2.91
C ILE A 173 -15.19 -0.71 -1.98
N CYS A 174 -15.31 -0.31 -0.73
CA CYS A 174 -14.40 -0.66 0.35
C CYS A 174 -14.98 -1.84 1.12
N MET A 175 -14.16 -2.85 1.39
CA MET A 175 -14.54 -4.06 2.11
C MET A 175 -13.63 -4.30 3.31
N THR A 176 -14.17 -4.94 4.34
CA THR A 176 -13.40 -5.35 5.53
C THR A 176 -12.38 -6.43 5.20
N GLU A 177 -12.79 -7.40 4.36
CA GLU A 177 -11.96 -8.52 3.92
C GLU A 177 -12.04 -8.66 2.39
N PRO A 178 -10.98 -9.15 1.74
CA PRO A 178 -10.98 -9.38 0.31
C PRO A 178 -11.92 -10.53 -0.06
N ASP A 179 -13.02 -10.20 -0.75
CA ASP A 179 -13.96 -11.17 -1.30
C ASP A 179 -14.54 -10.70 -2.64
N ALA A 180 -13.73 -10.83 -3.69
CA ALA A 180 -14.16 -10.54 -5.06
C ALA A 180 -15.34 -11.41 -5.51
N ALA A 181 -15.43 -12.65 -5.03
CA ALA A 181 -16.48 -13.59 -5.42
C ALA A 181 -17.86 -13.15 -4.89
N ALA A 182 -17.92 -12.59 -3.67
CA ALA A 182 -19.16 -12.00 -3.15
C ALA A 182 -19.64 -10.82 -4.01
N LEU A 183 -18.72 -9.97 -4.50
CA LEU A 183 -19.08 -8.87 -5.41
C LEU A 183 -19.60 -9.39 -6.75
N GLU A 184 -18.97 -10.42 -7.32
CA GLU A 184 -19.43 -11.04 -8.57
C GLU A 184 -20.81 -11.71 -8.40
N GLN A 185 -21.08 -12.35 -7.26
CA GLN A 185 -22.40 -12.91 -6.93
C GLN A 185 -23.49 -11.84 -6.82
N LEU A 186 -23.13 -10.61 -6.42
CA LEU A 186 -24.03 -9.46 -6.43
C LEU A 186 -24.25 -8.89 -7.84
N GLY A 187 -23.60 -9.44 -8.86
CA GLY A 187 -23.69 -9.00 -10.25
C GLY A 187 -22.78 -7.81 -10.57
N LEU A 188 -21.78 -7.54 -9.75
CA LEU A 188 -20.77 -6.51 -10.02
C LEU A 188 -19.63 -7.09 -10.85
N HIS A 189 -19.24 -6.38 -11.91
CA HIS A 189 -18.08 -6.73 -12.70
C HIS A 189 -16.89 -5.86 -12.29
N ILE A 190 -15.82 -6.48 -11.80
CA ILE A 190 -14.59 -5.80 -11.39
C ILE A 190 -13.87 -5.30 -12.66
N VAL A 191 -13.50 -4.01 -12.70
CA VAL A 191 -12.91 -3.37 -13.88
C VAL A 191 -11.52 -3.94 -14.21
N ASN A 192 -10.70 -4.18 -13.18
CA ASN A 192 -9.34 -4.69 -13.32
C ASN A 192 -9.09 -5.83 -12.31
N PRO A 193 -9.61 -7.05 -12.57
CA PRO A 193 -9.45 -8.18 -11.65
C PRO A 193 -7.97 -8.58 -11.50
N GLU A 194 -7.16 -8.38 -12.55
CA GLU A 194 -5.73 -8.68 -12.53
C GLU A 194 -4.94 -7.84 -11.52
N VAL A 195 -5.31 -6.57 -11.34
CA VAL A 195 -4.65 -5.67 -10.37
C VAL A 195 -4.94 -6.12 -8.94
N GLN A 196 -6.18 -6.57 -8.68
CA GLN A 196 -6.59 -7.09 -7.37
C GLN A 196 -5.86 -8.39 -7.04
N LEU A 197 -5.86 -9.31 -8.00
CA LEU A 197 -5.17 -10.58 -7.90
C LEU A 197 -3.65 -10.38 -7.72
N ALA A 198 -3.04 -9.41 -8.42
CA ALA A 198 -1.63 -9.05 -8.23
C ALA A 198 -1.36 -8.51 -6.82
N ALA A 199 -2.23 -7.66 -6.27
CA ALA A 199 -2.09 -7.15 -4.90
C ALA A 199 -2.21 -8.26 -3.84
N GLU A 200 -3.13 -9.20 -4.03
CA GLU A 200 -3.26 -10.39 -3.17
C GLU A 200 -2.01 -11.27 -3.24
N TYR A 201 -1.48 -11.52 -4.44
CA TYR A 201 -0.24 -12.27 -4.62
C TYR A 201 0.96 -11.56 -4.00
N GLU A 202 1.05 -10.24 -4.13
CA GLU A 202 2.11 -9.45 -3.51
C GLU A 202 2.09 -9.59 -1.99
N LYS A 203 0.91 -9.49 -1.37
CA LYS A 203 0.72 -9.72 0.06
C LYS A 203 1.21 -11.11 0.48
N GLN A 204 0.84 -12.17 -0.25
CA GLN A 204 1.30 -13.53 0.03
C GLN A 204 2.81 -13.68 -0.13
N LEU A 205 3.38 -13.05 -1.17
CA LEU A 205 4.80 -13.14 -1.50
C LEU A 205 5.67 -12.41 -0.46
N VAL A 206 5.24 -11.24 0.03
CA VAL A 206 5.89 -10.55 1.15
C VAL A 206 5.86 -11.41 2.40
N LEU A 207 4.72 -12.01 2.73
CA LEU A 207 4.59 -12.91 3.88
C LEU A 207 5.53 -14.12 3.78
N GLN A 208 5.63 -14.74 2.61
CA GLN A 208 6.55 -15.85 2.36
C GLN A 208 8.02 -15.42 2.50
N ARG A 209 8.39 -14.25 1.96
CA ARG A 209 9.74 -13.68 2.12
C ARG A 209 10.11 -13.46 3.58
N ILE A 210 9.19 -12.93 4.39
CA ILE A 210 9.39 -12.75 5.83
C ILE A 210 9.61 -14.11 6.52
N ARG A 211 8.75 -15.11 6.22
CA ARG A 211 8.87 -16.45 6.82
C ARG A 211 10.20 -17.12 6.47
N LEU A 212 10.59 -17.10 5.20
CA LEU A 212 11.85 -17.70 4.75
C LEU A 212 13.07 -16.95 5.28
N GLY A 213 13.02 -15.61 5.32
CA GLY A 213 14.08 -14.78 5.91
C GLY A 213 14.26 -15.07 7.41
N ALA A 214 13.17 -15.21 8.15
CA ALA A 214 13.21 -15.54 9.58
C ALA A 214 13.78 -16.94 9.83
N LEU A 215 13.39 -17.93 9.03
CA LEU A 215 13.96 -19.28 9.08
C LEU A 215 15.47 -19.27 8.75
N ALA A 216 15.88 -18.54 7.72
CA ALA A 216 17.29 -18.42 7.34
C ALA A 216 18.13 -17.73 8.44
N ALA A 217 17.59 -16.71 9.10
CA ALA A 217 18.24 -16.05 10.23
C ALA A 217 18.41 -17.02 11.41
N LEU A 218 17.36 -17.78 11.74
CA LEU A 218 17.40 -18.77 12.82
C LEU A 218 18.42 -19.88 12.55
N LEU A 219 18.44 -20.43 11.33
CA LEU A 219 19.42 -21.42 10.90
C LEU A 219 20.86 -20.86 10.95
N SER A 220 21.06 -19.61 10.56
CA SER A 220 22.36 -18.94 10.62
C SER A 220 22.85 -18.81 12.07
N CYS A 221 21.97 -18.47 13.01
CA CYS A 221 22.27 -18.43 14.44
C CYS A 221 22.62 -19.82 15.01
N ILE A 222 21.86 -20.86 14.66
CA ILE A 222 22.13 -22.24 15.08
C ILE A 222 23.48 -22.70 14.55
N ALA A 223 23.77 -22.45 13.26
CA ALA A 223 25.05 -22.81 12.65
C ALA A 223 26.21 -22.07 13.32
N ALA A 224 26.08 -20.76 13.57
CA ALA A 224 27.09 -19.98 14.27
C ALA A 224 27.37 -20.56 15.69
N ALA A 225 26.32 -20.93 16.42
CA ALA A 225 26.46 -21.55 17.73
C ALA A 225 27.16 -22.92 17.65
N ALA A 226 26.84 -23.75 16.66
CA ALA A 226 27.48 -25.04 16.43
C ALA A 226 28.99 -24.88 16.11
N PHE A 227 29.36 -23.93 15.25
CA PHE A 227 30.78 -23.63 14.96
C PHE A 227 31.54 -23.14 16.20
N LEU A 228 30.89 -22.35 17.06
CA LEU A 228 31.49 -21.92 18.33
C LEU A 228 31.64 -23.09 19.33
N GLN A 229 30.71 -24.04 19.34
CA GLN A 229 30.83 -25.26 20.15
C GLN A 229 31.97 -26.16 19.66
N LEU A 230 32.10 -26.37 18.34
CA LEU A 230 33.21 -27.13 17.74
C LEU A 230 34.57 -26.53 18.09
N TYR A 231 34.69 -25.21 18.03
CA TYR A 231 35.91 -24.51 18.46
C TYR A 231 36.22 -24.75 19.95
N ARG A 232 35.20 -24.71 20.82
CA ARG A 232 35.37 -24.99 22.27
C ARG A 232 35.81 -26.43 22.56
N THR A 233 35.36 -27.40 21.78
CA THR A 233 35.81 -28.80 21.93
C THR A 233 37.23 -29.01 21.42
N GLN A 234 37.62 -28.36 20.32
CA GLN A 234 38.98 -28.46 19.76
C GLN A 234 40.04 -27.81 20.66
N THR A 235 39.68 -26.79 21.44
CA THR A 235 40.59 -26.09 22.36
C THR A 235 40.71 -26.73 23.73
N LYS A 236 39.89 -27.74 24.04
CA LYS A 236 39.94 -28.52 25.29
C LYS A 236 40.66 -29.87 25.14
N SER A 237 40.90 -30.32 23.90
CA SER A 237 41.72 -31.49 23.57
C SER A 237 43.19 -31.11 23.47
#